data_AF-Q8DV52-F1
#
_entry.id   AF-Q8DV52-F1
#
_cell.length_a   1.000
_cell.length_b   1.000
_cell.length_c   1.000
_cell.angle_alpha   90.00
_cell.angle_beta   90.00
_cell.angle_gamma   90.00
#
_symmetry.space_group_name_H-M   'P 1'
#
loop_
_entity.id
_entity.type
_entity.pdbx_description
1 polymer ?
#
loop_
_entity_poly.entity_id
_entity_poly.type
_entity_poly.pdbx_seq_one_letter_code
_entity_poly.pdbx_strand_id
1 'polypeptide(L)'
;MPISLRKFWINKVLTLAYYLTLSSFLHCFILVLLKYFIFPHYGETYLISQMLLASMVLLLSVLWQLPFCLWLAKKLGLVITVLVNFTANVILGIAFSTTAYWLLCPYAWSIRLMIPLMKIYPNGLKAGSEAAAPLLATSNWSIMLSLTLALILFAGLTWLTALWFEKQEVK
;
A
#
# COMPACT_ATOMS: atom_id res chain seq x y z
N MET A 1 21.31 16.61 24.45
CA MET A 1 21.28 15.16 24.72
C MET A 1 21.56 14.45 23.41
N PRO A 2 22.52 13.51 23.31
CA PRO A 2 22.77 12.81 22.05
C PRO A 2 21.60 11.86 21.78
N ILE A 3 20.70 12.25 20.88
CA ILE A 3 19.61 11.38 20.43
C ILE A 3 20.24 10.33 19.53
N SER A 4 20.05 9.05 19.83
CA SER A 4 20.52 7.98 18.94
C SER A 4 19.88 8.15 17.56
N LEU A 5 20.70 8.31 16.53
CA LEU A 5 20.27 8.55 15.14
C LEU A 5 19.31 7.48 14.63
N ARG A 6 19.52 6.26 15.10
CA ARG A 6 18.64 5.13 14.82
C ARG A 6 17.22 5.35 15.32
N LYS A 7 17.04 5.84 16.56
CA LYS A 7 15.71 6.20 17.09
C LYS A 7 15.11 7.39 16.33
N PHE A 8 15.93 8.36 15.95
CA PHE A 8 15.47 9.49 15.14
C PHE A 8 14.93 9.04 13.77
N TRP A 9 15.61 8.12 13.09
CA TRP A 9 15.15 7.56 11.83
C TRP A 9 13.84 6.78 11.98
N ILE A 10 13.76 5.90 12.98
CA ILE A 10 12.54 5.15 13.28
C ILE A 10 11.37 6.11 13.56
N ASN A 11 11.60 7.18 14.33
CA ASN A 11 10.58 8.19 14.59
C ASN A 11 10.08 8.86 13.30
N LYS A 12 10.95 9.16 12.33
CA LYS A 12 10.50 9.68 11.01
C LYS A 12 9.58 8.70 10.28
N VAL A 13 9.94 7.41 10.26
CA VAL A 13 9.10 6.38 9.64
C VAL A 13 7.74 6.28 10.35
N LEU A 14 7.73 6.32 11.68
CA LEU A 14 6.50 6.29 12.47
C LEU A 14 5.63 7.54 12.26
N THR A 15 6.23 8.72 12.17
CA THR A 15 5.54 9.96 11.84
C THR A 15 4.90 9.89 10.46
N LEU A 16 5.59 9.34 9.46
CA LEU A 16 5.01 9.10 8.13
C LEU A 16 3.84 8.10 8.18
N ALA A 17 3.96 7.03 8.98
CA ALA A 17 2.89 6.05 9.15
C ALA A 17 1.65 6.68 9.82
N TYR A 18 1.85 7.58 10.78
CA TYR A 18 0.78 8.36 11.40
C TYR A 18 0.07 9.25 10.37
N TYR A 19 0.81 10.02 9.57
CA TYR A 19 0.22 10.87 8.54
C TYR A 19 -0.50 10.07 7.44
N LEU A 20 0.07 8.93 7.03
CA LEU A 20 -0.60 8.03 6.09
C LEU A 20 -1.93 7.52 6.65
N THR A 21 -1.95 7.15 7.93
CA THR A 21 -3.16 6.68 8.61
C THR A 21 -4.24 7.76 8.61
N LEU A 22 -3.89 8.98 9.05
CA LEU A 22 -4.81 10.12 9.06
C LEU A 22 -5.33 10.43 7.64
N SER A 23 -4.45 10.45 6.66
CA SER A 23 -4.81 10.69 5.25
C SER A 23 -5.75 9.60 4.72
N SER A 24 -5.53 8.34 5.08
CA SER A 24 -6.37 7.22 4.65
C SER A 24 -7.78 7.29 5.25
N PHE A 25 -7.91 7.69 6.51
CA PHE A 25 -9.22 7.93 7.13
C PHE A 25 -9.96 9.09 6.44
N LEU A 26 -9.25 10.19 6.18
CA LEU A 26 -9.83 11.32 5.45
C LEU A 26 -10.26 10.93 4.03
N HIS A 27 -9.44 10.14 3.32
CA HIS A 27 -9.78 9.61 2.01
C HIS A 27 -11.03 8.72 2.05
N CYS A 28 -11.10 7.77 2.99
CA CYS A 28 -12.26 6.92 3.18
C CYS A 28 -13.53 7.74 3.49
N PHE A 29 -13.42 8.74 4.36
CA PHE A 29 -14.52 9.64 4.69
C PHE A 29 -15.04 10.39 3.46
N ILE A 30 -14.14 10.95 2.65
CA ILE A 30 -14.50 11.63 1.39
C ILE A 30 -15.19 10.66 0.43
N LEU A 31 -14.67 9.44 0.25
CA LEU A 31 -15.29 8.46 -0.65
C LEU A 31 -16.72 8.10 -0.24
N VAL A 32 -16.97 7.95 1.07
CA VAL A 32 -18.33 7.72 1.59
C VAL A 32 -19.22 8.91 1.28
N LEU A 33 -18.78 10.15 1.55
CA LEU A 33 -19.56 11.35 1.21
C LEU A 33 -19.86 11.43 -0.28
N LEU A 34 -18.88 11.21 -1.15
CA LEU A 34 -19.07 11.25 -2.60
C LEU A 34 -20.10 10.22 -3.07
N LYS A 35 -20.03 8.98 -2.54
CA LYS A 35 -20.99 7.92 -2.90
C LYS A 35 -22.42 8.28 -2.51
N TYR A 36 -22.65 8.79 -1.29
CA TYR A 36 -24.02 9.01 -0.80
C TYR A 36 -24.61 10.38 -1.21
N PHE A 37 -23.80 11.42 -1.39
CA PHE A 37 -24.30 12.76 -1.69
C PHE A 37 -24.22 13.13 -3.18
N ILE A 38 -23.17 12.72 -3.89
CA ILE A 38 -22.95 13.14 -5.29
C ILE A 38 -23.35 12.04 -6.27
N PHE A 39 -23.04 10.78 -5.94
CA PHE A 39 -23.22 9.64 -6.84
C PHE A 39 -24.13 8.53 -6.25
N PRO A 40 -25.33 8.85 -5.71
CA PRO A 40 -26.16 7.87 -5.00
C PRO A 40 -26.60 6.69 -5.86
N HIS A 41 -26.73 6.90 -7.18
CA HIS A 41 -27.22 5.89 -8.13
C HIS A 41 -26.15 5.34 -9.08
N TYR A 42 -24.89 5.77 -8.94
CA TYR A 42 -23.80 5.36 -9.84
C TYR A 42 -22.84 4.38 -9.16
N GLY A 43 -22.42 3.36 -9.93
CA GLY A 43 -21.48 2.32 -9.50
C GLY A 43 -22.10 1.28 -8.55
N GLU A 44 -21.30 0.26 -8.24
CA GLU A 44 -21.69 -0.82 -7.32
C GLU A 44 -22.01 -0.28 -5.92
N THR A 45 -22.98 -0.90 -5.25
CA THR A 45 -23.37 -0.56 -3.88
C THR A 45 -22.58 -1.40 -2.90
N TYR A 46 -21.51 -0.82 -2.34
CA TYR A 46 -20.73 -1.44 -1.28
C TYR A 46 -21.25 -1.01 0.09
N LEU A 47 -21.23 -1.95 1.04
CA LEU A 47 -21.50 -1.63 2.45
C LEU A 47 -20.39 -0.72 2.99
N ILE A 48 -20.74 0.24 3.86
CA ILE A 48 -19.75 1.12 4.51
C ILE A 48 -18.67 0.30 5.23
N SER A 49 -19.06 -0.81 5.88
CA SER A 49 -18.13 -1.74 6.53
C SER A 49 -17.13 -2.37 5.56
N GLN A 50 -17.56 -2.70 4.33
CA GLN A 50 -16.71 -3.25 3.29
C GLN A 50 -15.72 -2.19 2.77
N MET A 51 -16.17 -0.94 2.59
CA MET A 51 -15.30 0.17 2.19
C MET A 51 -14.24 0.49 3.25
N LEU A 52 -14.63 0.48 4.54
CA LEU A 52 -13.70 0.64 5.66
C LEU A 52 -12.68 -0.50 5.70
N LEU A 53 -13.14 -1.75 5.58
CA LEU A 53 -12.26 -2.91 5.57
C LEU A 53 -11.25 -2.84 4.41
N ALA A 54 -11.72 -2.51 3.20
CA ALA A 54 -10.86 -2.33 2.03
C ALA A 54 -9.80 -1.23 2.27
N SER A 55 -10.20 -0.09 2.84
CA SER A 55 -9.31 1.01 3.16
C SER A 55 -8.25 0.63 4.20
N MET A 56 -8.63 -0.10 5.25
CA MET A 56 -7.70 -0.59 6.27
C MET A 56 -6.72 -1.61 5.70
N VAL A 57 -7.19 -2.54 4.86
CA VAL A 57 -6.34 -3.53 4.20
C VAL A 57 -5.37 -2.85 3.24
N LEU A 58 -5.83 -1.87 2.46
CA LEU A 58 -4.95 -1.07 1.58
C LEU A 58 -3.87 -0.36 2.39
N LEU A 59 -4.23 0.37 3.45
CA LEU A 59 -3.29 1.05 4.33
C LEU A 59 -2.20 0.11 4.82
N LEU A 60 -2.58 -1.04 5.39
CA LEU A 60 -1.62 -2.00 5.93
C LEU A 60 -0.72 -2.59 4.83
N SER A 61 -1.29 -2.87 3.65
CA SER A 61 -0.56 -3.46 2.52
C SER A 61 0.50 -2.54 1.91
N VAL A 62 0.40 -1.21 2.12
CA VAL A 62 1.34 -0.23 1.57
C VAL A 62 2.32 0.34 2.60
N LEU A 63 2.19 -0.02 3.89
CA LEU A 63 3.08 0.50 4.96
C LEU A 63 4.57 0.30 4.64
N TRP A 64 4.92 -0.84 4.03
CA TRP A 64 6.30 -1.15 3.64
C TRP A 64 6.92 -0.11 2.69
N GLN A 65 6.10 0.61 1.90
CA GLN A 65 6.59 1.64 0.99
C GLN A 65 7.18 2.84 1.74
N LEU A 66 6.76 3.10 2.99
CA LEU A 66 7.19 4.26 3.77
C LEU A 66 8.70 4.29 4.05
N PRO A 67 9.31 3.27 4.70
CA PRO A 67 10.76 3.26 4.93
C PRO A 67 11.54 3.23 3.62
N PHE A 68 11.03 2.56 2.58
CA PHE A 68 11.65 2.53 1.25
C PHE A 68 11.68 3.91 0.60
N CYS A 69 10.55 4.59 0.53
CA CYS A 69 10.44 5.92 -0.07
C CYS A 69 11.24 6.96 0.73
N LEU A 70 11.22 6.90 2.07
CA LEU A 70 12.01 7.81 2.89
C LEU A 70 13.51 7.64 2.65
N TRP A 71 13.98 6.39 2.57
CA TRP A 71 15.36 6.08 2.22
C TRP A 71 15.73 6.56 0.81
N LEU A 72 14.87 6.28 -0.17
CA LEU A 72 15.09 6.70 -1.55
C LEU A 72 15.13 8.22 -1.68
N ALA A 73 14.23 8.93 -0.98
CA ALA A 73 14.18 10.39 -0.97
C ALA A 73 15.44 11.00 -0.34
N LYS A 74 16.02 10.34 0.67
CA LYS A 74 17.29 10.78 1.25
C LYS A 74 18.48 10.55 0.31
N LYS A 75 18.40 9.55 -0.57
CA LYS A 75 19.46 9.19 -1.55
C LYS A 75 19.38 9.99 -2.84
N LEU A 76 18.19 10.11 -3.43
CA LEU A 76 17.96 10.61 -4.79
C LEU A 76 17.10 11.87 -4.82
N GLY A 77 16.58 12.33 -3.68
CA GLY A 77 15.66 13.47 -3.61
C GLY A 77 14.19 13.07 -3.79
N LEU A 78 13.29 13.98 -3.39
CA LEU A 78 11.86 13.71 -3.29
C LEU A 78 11.20 13.44 -4.66
N VAL A 79 11.51 14.25 -5.68
CA VAL A 79 10.86 14.18 -7.01
C VAL A 79 11.09 12.81 -7.65
N ILE A 80 12.35 12.34 -7.64
CA ILE A 80 12.72 11.03 -8.19
C ILE A 80 11.99 9.92 -7.43
N THR A 81 11.96 9.98 -6.10
CA THR A 81 11.25 8.99 -5.27
C THR A 81 9.77 8.90 -5.61
N VAL A 82 9.09 10.04 -5.76
CA VAL A 82 7.66 10.06 -6.11
C VAL A 82 7.44 9.43 -7.49
N LEU A 83 8.24 9.80 -8.48
CA LEU A 83 8.13 9.25 -9.84
C LEU A 83 8.38 7.73 -9.85
N VAL A 84 9.43 7.26 -9.18
CA VAL A 84 9.75 5.83 -9.08
C VAL A 84 8.64 5.08 -8.37
N ASN A 85 8.16 5.60 -7.23
CA ASN A 85 7.12 4.92 -6.47
C ASN A 85 5.79 4.87 -7.23
N PHE A 86 5.42 5.97 -7.91
CA PHE A 86 4.21 6.03 -8.72
C PHE A 86 4.29 5.06 -9.92
N THR A 87 5.36 5.14 -10.71
CA THR A 87 5.54 4.28 -11.89
C THR A 87 5.63 2.80 -11.51
N ALA A 88 6.31 2.46 -10.42
CA ALA A 88 6.36 1.10 -9.91
C ALA A 88 4.98 0.59 -9.44
N ASN A 89 4.22 1.41 -8.70
CA ASN A 89 2.86 1.04 -8.30
C ASN A 89 1.96 0.77 -9.53
N VAL A 90 2.01 1.63 -10.54
CA VAL A 90 1.15 1.48 -11.74
C VAL A 90 1.62 0.28 -12.58
N ILE A 91 2.89 0.27 -12.99
CA ILE A 91 3.39 -0.72 -13.95
C ILE A 91 3.49 -2.09 -13.28
N LEU A 92 4.26 -2.20 -12.20
CA LEU A 92 4.50 -3.48 -11.55
C LEU A 92 3.24 -3.96 -10.81
N GLY A 93 2.53 -3.05 -10.14
CA GLY A 93 1.32 -3.43 -9.43
C GLY A 93 0.27 -4.03 -10.38
N ILE A 94 -0.06 -3.34 -11.47
CA ILE A 94 -1.05 -3.84 -12.43
C ILE A 94 -0.54 -5.12 -13.10
N ALA A 95 0.68 -5.12 -13.62
CA ALA A 95 1.23 -6.26 -14.37
C ALA A 95 1.28 -7.55 -13.56
N PHE A 96 1.63 -7.49 -12.27
CA PHE A 96 1.79 -8.68 -11.44
C PHE A 96 0.54 -9.09 -10.66
N SER A 97 -0.40 -8.17 -10.39
CA SER A 97 -1.55 -8.39 -9.49
C SER A 97 -2.43 -9.60 -9.85
N THR A 98 -2.63 -9.89 -11.13
CA THR A 98 -3.45 -11.02 -11.62
C THR A 98 -2.65 -12.27 -11.95
N THR A 99 -1.32 -12.22 -11.86
CA THR A 99 -0.42 -13.31 -12.28
C THR A 99 -0.14 -14.31 -11.15
N ALA A 100 0.58 -15.38 -11.46
CA ALA A 100 1.10 -16.33 -10.46
C ALA A 100 2.23 -15.74 -9.61
N TYR A 101 2.95 -14.73 -10.12
CA TYR A 101 4.13 -14.13 -9.50
C TYR A 101 3.83 -12.95 -8.59
N TRP A 102 2.55 -12.68 -8.30
CA TRP A 102 2.08 -11.56 -7.49
C TRP A 102 2.77 -11.46 -6.12
N LEU A 103 3.15 -12.59 -5.53
CA LEU A 103 3.87 -12.66 -4.25
C LEU A 103 5.26 -12.01 -4.29
N LEU A 104 5.94 -12.08 -5.44
CA LEU A 104 7.30 -11.56 -5.61
C LEU A 104 7.33 -10.03 -5.72
N CYS A 105 6.20 -9.40 -6.01
CA CYS A 105 6.11 -7.97 -6.23
C CYS A 105 5.28 -7.30 -5.12
N PRO A 106 5.91 -6.63 -4.14
CA PRO A 106 5.19 -5.93 -3.07
C PRO A 106 4.22 -4.84 -3.57
N TYR A 107 4.49 -4.26 -4.75
CA TYR A 107 3.61 -3.30 -5.40
C TYR A 107 2.29 -3.91 -5.92
N ALA A 108 2.23 -5.23 -6.11
CA ALA A 108 1.04 -5.92 -6.58
C ALA A 108 0.09 -6.33 -5.45
N TRP A 109 0.55 -6.38 -4.21
CA TRP A 109 -0.23 -6.85 -3.06
C TRP A 109 -1.49 -6.02 -2.88
N SER A 110 -1.37 -4.70 -2.70
CA SER A 110 -2.52 -3.80 -2.46
C SER A 110 -3.59 -3.91 -3.55
N ILE A 111 -3.18 -3.91 -4.82
CA ILE A 111 -4.07 -4.00 -5.98
C ILE A 111 -4.78 -5.36 -6.01
N ARG A 112 -4.05 -6.46 -5.79
CA ARG A 112 -4.62 -7.80 -5.78
C ARG A 112 -5.65 -7.99 -4.66
N LEU A 113 -5.42 -7.39 -3.49
CA LEU A 113 -6.33 -7.50 -2.34
C LEU A 113 -7.71 -6.88 -2.61
N MET A 114 -7.84 -5.98 -3.59
CA MET A 114 -9.13 -5.42 -3.98
C MET A 114 -10.01 -6.42 -4.75
N ILE A 115 -9.42 -7.45 -5.37
CA ILE A 115 -10.18 -8.49 -6.07
C ILE A 115 -11.11 -9.27 -5.11
N PRO A 116 -10.63 -9.87 -4.01
CA PRO A 116 -11.51 -10.60 -3.09
C PRO A 116 -12.40 -9.67 -2.25
N LEU A 117 -11.91 -8.47 -1.89
CA LEU A 117 -12.60 -7.53 -1.01
C LEU A 117 -13.69 -6.72 -1.70
N MET A 118 -13.39 -6.17 -2.87
CA MET A 118 -14.29 -5.28 -3.60
C MET A 118 -14.87 -5.92 -4.85
N LYS A 119 -14.42 -7.13 -5.24
CA LYS A 119 -14.81 -7.77 -6.50
C LYS A 119 -14.55 -6.86 -7.71
N ILE A 120 -13.41 -6.18 -7.72
CA ILE A 120 -12.95 -5.32 -8.83
C ILE A 120 -11.56 -5.79 -9.27
N TYR A 121 -11.36 -5.90 -10.58
CA TYR A 121 -10.06 -6.16 -11.20
C TYR A 121 -9.21 -4.90 -11.34
N PRO A 122 -7.89 -5.03 -11.53
CA PRO A 122 -6.98 -3.88 -11.69
C PRO A 122 -7.35 -2.94 -12.85
N ASN A 123 -8.06 -3.46 -13.86
CA ASN A 123 -8.56 -2.69 -15.01
C ASN A 123 -9.90 -1.97 -14.73
N GLY A 124 -10.45 -2.08 -13.52
CA GLY A 124 -11.71 -1.47 -13.12
C GLY A 124 -12.96 -2.31 -13.41
N LEU A 125 -12.84 -3.48 -14.04
CA LEU A 125 -13.98 -4.36 -14.32
C LEU A 125 -14.41 -5.15 -13.08
N LYS A 126 -15.69 -5.50 -13.01
CA LYS A 126 -16.23 -6.36 -11.95
C LYS A 126 -15.66 -7.77 -12.04
N ALA A 127 -15.17 -8.29 -10.92
CA ALA A 127 -14.67 -9.64 -10.80
C ALA A 127 -15.80 -10.67 -10.94
N GLY A 128 -15.59 -11.68 -11.78
CA GLY A 128 -16.63 -12.67 -12.15
C GLY A 128 -17.24 -12.46 -13.55
N SER A 129 -16.89 -11.37 -14.25
CA SER A 129 -17.03 -11.28 -15.70
C SER A 129 -16.02 -12.22 -16.37
N GLU A 130 -16.46 -13.06 -17.31
CA GLU A 130 -15.67 -14.12 -17.97
C GLU A 130 -14.36 -13.64 -18.63
N ALA A 131 -14.17 -12.33 -18.80
CA ALA A 131 -13.06 -11.76 -19.55
C ALA A 131 -11.75 -11.53 -18.77
N ALA A 132 -11.69 -11.69 -17.44
CA ALA A 132 -10.51 -11.23 -16.67
C ALA A 132 -10.22 -11.98 -15.36
N ALA A 133 -10.52 -13.28 -15.26
CA ALA A 133 -10.18 -14.07 -14.07
C ALA A 133 -8.67 -14.01 -13.75
N PRO A 134 -8.27 -13.82 -12.48
CA PRO A 134 -6.87 -13.85 -12.13
C PRO A 134 -6.35 -15.27 -12.29
N LEU A 135 -5.12 -15.44 -12.76
CA LEU A 135 -4.50 -16.76 -13.00
C LEU A 135 -4.48 -17.65 -11.76
N LEU A 136 -4.46 -17.03 -10.57
CA LEU A 136 -4.60 -17.70 -9.29
C LEU A 136 -5.86 -17.19 -8.59
N ALA A 137 -6.67 -18.11 -8.08
CA ALA A 137 -7.83 -17.79 -7.26
C ALA A 137 -7.39 -16.88 -6.10
N THR A 138 -8.12 -15.78 -5.90
CA THR A 138 -7.85 -14.85 -4.81
C THR A 138 -8.84 -15.12 -3.69
N SER A 139 -8.34 -15.51 -2.53
CA SER A 139 -9.13 -15.96 -1.38
C SER A 139 -8.77 -15.15 -0.14
N ASN A 140 -9.48 -15.36 0.97
CA ASN A 140 -9.17 -14.78 2.28
C ASN A 140 -7.73 -15.09 2.72
N TRP A 141 -7.21 -16.25 2.32
CA TRP A 141 -5.80 -16.61 2.52
C TRP A 141 -4.83 -15.61 1.87
N SER A 142 -5.14 -15.12 0.67
CA SER A 142 -4.31 -14.13 -0.03
C SER A 142 -4.23 -12.80 0.74
N ILE A 143 -5.32 -12.42 1.44
CA ILE A 143 -5.35 -11.24 2.30
C ILE A 143 -4.39 -11.40 3.45
N MET A 144 -4.53 -12.47 4.23
CA MET A 144 -3.65 -12.73 5.38
C MET A 144 -2.19 -12.78 4.97
N LEU A 145 -1.87 -13.51 3.90
CA LEU A 145 -0.50 -13.68 3.41
C LEU A 145 0.12 -12.35 2.97
N SER A 146 -0.60 -11.54 2.17
CA SER A 146 -0.11 -10.24 1.70
C SER A 146 0.15 -9.28 2.85
N LEU A 147 -0.74 -9.25 3.85
CA LEU A 147 -0.60 -8.39 5.02
C LEU A 147 0.58 -8.81 5.90
N THR A 148 0.74 -10.12 6.14
CA THR A 148 1.91 -10.63 6.87
C THR A 148 3.21 -10.27 6.17
N LEU A 149 3.28 -10.45 4.84
CA LEU A 149 4.46 -10.08 4.06
C LEU A 149 4.73 -8.58 4.06
N ALA A 150 3.68 -7.75 3.97
CA ALA A 150 3.80 -6.29 4.06
C ALA A 150 4.35 -5.83 5.42
N LEU A 151 3.89 -6.43 6.52
CA LEU A 151 4.38 -6.10 7.86
C LEU A 151 5.82 -6.56 8.08
N ILE A 152 6.18 -7.77 7.63
CA ILE A 152 7.56 -8.27 7.68
C ILE A 152 8.48 -7.35 6.87
N LEU A 153 8.07 -6.99 5.65
CA LEU A 153 8.85 -6.10 4.79
C LEU A 153 8.98 -4.70 5.39
N PHE A 154 7.91 -4.16 5.98
CA PHE A 154 7.95 -2.88 6.69
C PHE A 154 8.94 -2.90 7.86
N ALA A 155 8.89 -3.92 8.72
CA ALA A 155 9.80 -4.06 9.85
C ALA A 155 11.25 -4.21 9.37
N GLY A 156 11.48 -5.08 8.38
CA GLY A 156 12.80 -5.32 7.80
C GLY A 156 13.40 -4.07 7.14
N LEU A 157 12.63 -3.37 6.31
CA LEU A 157 13.07 -2.13 5.67
C LEU A 157 13.31 -1.01 6.68
N THR A 158 12.44 -0.87 7.68
CA THR A 158 12.64 0.14 8.74
C THR A 158 13.93 -0.13 9.50
N TRP A 159 14.20 -1.39 9.85
CA TRP A 159 15.44 -1.79 10.51
C TRP A 159 16.68 -1.53 9.63
N LEU A 160 16.66 -2.01 8.38
CA LEU A 160 17.78 -1.88 7.44
C LEU A 160 18.10 -0.40 7.13
N THR A 161 17.08 0.40 6.87
CA THR A 161 17.25 1.83 6.56
C THR A 161 17.72 2.62 7.78
N ALA A 162 17.32 2.23 8.99
CA ALA A 162 17.81 2.84 10.22
C ALA A 162 19.30 2.52 10.48
N LEU A 163 19.72 1.27 10.26
CA LEU A 163 21.13 0.88 10.34
C LEU A 163 21.99 1.59 9.28
N TRP A 164 21.44 1.76 8.08
CA TRP A 164 22.11 2.52 7.04
C TRP A 164 22.28 4.01 7.43
N PHE A 165 21.25 4.62 8.01
CA PHE A 165 21.26 6.03 8.40
C PHE A 165 22.28 6.31 9.52
N GLU A 166 22.39 5.41 10.50
CA GLU A 166 23.36 5.49 11.60
C GLU A 166 24.82 5.57 11.11
N LYS A 167 25.14 4.90 10.00
CA LYS A 167 26.49 4.88 9.43
C LYS A 167 26.87 6.17 8.67
N GLN A 168 25.92 7.05 8.36
CA GLN A 168 26.17 8.21 7.51
C GLN A 168 26.80 9.42 8.22
N GLU A 169 26.67 9.53 9.55
CA GLU A 169 27.18 10.68 10.32
C GLU A 169 28.50 10.39 11.08
N VAL A 170 29.13 9.23 10.84
CA VAL A 170 30.52 8.95 11.28
C VAL A 170 31.55 9.53 10.28
N LYS A 171 31.15 10.51 9.47
CA LYS A 171 31.99 11.23 8.51
C LYS A 171 31.85 12.73 8.70
#